data_AF-A0AAP2F0S4-F1
#
_entry.id   AF-A0AAP2F0S4-F1
#
_cell.length_a   1.000
_cell.length_b   1.000
_cell.length_c   1.000
_cell.angle_alpha   90.00
_cell.angle_beta   90.00
_cell.angle_gamma   90.00
#
_symmetry.space_group_name_H-M   'P 1'
#
loop_
_entity.id
_entity.type
_entity.pdbx_description
1 polymer ?
#
loop_
_entity_poly.entity_id
_entity_poly.type
_entity_poly.pdbx_seq_one_letter_code
_entity_poly.pdbx_strand_id
1 'polypeptide(L)' 'MSALFLAIPLTIFVLFVLPIWLWLHYSNRSARGDLSQSEQQRLMQLTDEAKKMRERIQTLEDILDAEHPNWRNG' A
#
# COMPACT_ATOMS: atom_id res chain seq x y z
N MET A 1 -23.12 -15.41 -47.71
CA MET A 1 -23.87 -14.29 -47.09
C MET A 1 -24.41 -14.59 -45.68
N SER A 2 -24.14 -15.76 -45.08
CA SER A 2 -24.66 -16.17 -43.77
C SER A 2 -23.67 -16.02 -42.60
N ALA A 3 -22.37 -16.13 -42.86
CA ALA A 3 -21.34 -16.04 -41.81
C ALA A 3 -21.30 -14.67 -41.11
N LEU A 4 -21.60 -13.58 -41.83
CA LEU A 4 -21.60 -12.23 -41.26
C LEU A 4 -22.69 -12.05 -40.19
N PHE A 5 -23.87 -12.62 -40.38
CA PHE A 5 -24.97 -12.52 -39.41
C PHE A 5 -24.71 -13.30 -38.12
N LEU A 6 -23.92 -14.37 -38.17
CA LEU A 6 -23.47 -15.10 -36.98
C LEU A 6 -22.24 -14.46 -36.33
N ALA A 7 -21.36 -13.84 -37.12
CA ALA A 7 -20.14 -13.21 -36.63
C ALA A 7 -20.41 -11.93 -35.82
N ILE A 8 -21.43 -11.14 -36.17
CA ILE A 8 -21.80 -9.89 -35.48
C ILE A 8 -22.14 -10.11 -33.99
N PRO A 9 -23.10 -10.98 -33.60
CA PRO A 9 -23.40 -11.20 -32.19
C PRO A 9 -22.22 -11.86 -31.45
N LEU A 10 -21.45 -12.72 -32.13
CA LEU A 10 -20.25 -13.35 -31.56
C LEU A 10 -19.16 -12.32 -31.24
N THR A 11 -18.92 -11.36 -32.14
CA THR A 11 -17.90 -10.32 -31.93
C THR A 11 -18.28 -9.39 -30.80
N ILE A 12 -19.55 -8.98 -30.69
CA ILE A 12 -20.02 -8.19 -29.55
C ILE A 12 -19.82 -8.97 -28.24
N PHE A 13 -20.20 -10.25 -28.21
CA PHE A 13 -19.99 -11.10 -27.03
C PHE A 13 -18.51 -11.13 -26.61
N VAL A 14 -17.60 -11.34 -27.56
CA VAL A 14 -16.15 -11.34 -27.31
C VAL A 14 -15.65 -9.96 -26.86
N LEU A 15 -16.14 -8.88 -27.47
CA LEU A 15 -15.81 -7.50 -27.12
C LEU A 15 -16.23 -7.10 -25.71
N PHE A 16 -17.27 -7.72 -25.15
CA PHE A 16 -17.69 -7.48 -23.77
C PHE A 16 -17.02 -8.44 -22.78
N VAL A 17 -16.88 -9.71 -23.14
CA VAL A 17 -16.30 -10.74 -22.26
C VAL A 17 -14.81 -10.50 -22.03
N LEU A 18 -14.04 -10.14 -23.07
CA LEU A 18 -12.61 -9.85 -22.95
C LEU A 18 -12.28 -8.71 -21.95
N PRO A 19 -12.90 -7.53 -22.01
CA PRO A 19 -12.62 -6.46 -21.07
C PRO A 19 -13.09 -6.78 -19.65
N ILE A 20 -14.23 -7.45 -19.47
CA ILE A 20 -14.69 -7.90 -18.14
C ILE A 20 -13.69 -8.93 -17.56
N TRP A 21 -13.22 -9.86 -18.38
CA TRP A 21 -12.24 -10.86 -17.97
C TRP A 21 -10.90 -10.22 -17.60
N LEU A 22 -10.40 -9.28 -18.42
CA LEU A 22 -9.18 -8.54 -18.11
C LEU A 22 -9.32 -7.75 -16.82
N TRP A 23 -10.44 -7.06 -16.63
CA TRP A 23 -10.71 -6.32 -15.40
C TRP A 23 -10.72 -7.26 -14.19
N LEU A 24 -11.40 -8.41 -14.27
CA LEU A 24 -11.45 -9.39 -13.19
C LEU A 24 -10.09 -10.05 -12.97
N HIS A 25 -9.35 -10.42 -14.02
CA HIS A 25 -8.04 -11.03 -13.93
C HIS A 25 -7.01 -10.07 -13.31
N TYR A 26 -7.01 -8.82 -13.73
CA TYR A 26 -6.14 -7.79 -13.19
C TYR A 26 -6.54 -7.45 -11.76
N SER A 27 -7.84 -7.30 -11.49
CA SER A 27 -8.38 -7.14 -10.14
C SER A 27 -8.00 -8.31 -9.25
N ASN A 28 -8.00 -9.56 -9.72
CA ASN A 28 -7.58 -10.72 -8.92
C ASN A 28 -6.07 -10.75 -8.67
N ARG A 29 -5.27 -10.13 -9.56
CA ARG A 29 -3.83 -9.92 -9.38
C ARG A 29 -3.54 -8.80 -8.38
N SER A 30 -4.32 -7.70 -8.43
CA SER A 30 -4.28 -6.58 -7.49
C SER A 30 -4.89 -6.92 -6.13
N ALA A 31 -5.89 -7.80 -6.10
CA ALA A 31 -6.57 -8.32 -4.91
C ALA A 31 -5.84 -9.50 -4.26
N ARG A 32 -4.59 -9.79 -4.65
CA ARG A 32 -3.59 -10.36 -3.73
C ARG A 32 -3.24 -9.32 -2.66
N GLY A 33 -4.27 -8.84 -1.98
CA GLY A 33 -4.26 -7.81 -0.95
C GLY A 33 -3.54 -8.21 0.32
N ASP A 34 -2.84 -9.34 0.33
CA ASP A 34 -1.82 -9.68 1.32
C ASP A 34 -0.67 -8.65 1.29
N LEU A 35 -0.31 -8.12 0.11
CA LEU A 35 0.64 -7.01 0.00
C LEU A 35 0.08 -5.71 0.57
N SER A 36 -1.18 -5.37 0.29
CA SER A 36 -1.78 -4.12 0.78
C SER A 36 -2.00 -4.13 2.30
N GLN A 37 -2.46 -5.26 2.87
CA GLN A 37 -2.57 -5.44 4.32
C GLN A 37 -1.19 -5.45 4.99
N SER A 38 -0.22 -6.18 4.44
CA SER A 38 1.14 -6.20 5.00
C SER A 38 1.87 -4.88 4.85
N GLU A 39 1.65 -4.10 3.78
CA GLU A 39 2.16 -2.74 3.63
C GLU A 39 1.57 -1.80 4.66
N GLN A 40 0.24 -1.84 4.88
CA GLN A 40 -0.40 -1.07 5.95
C GLN A 40 0.16 -1.45 7.33
N GLN A 41 0.31 -2.74 7.59
CA GLN A 41 0.83 -3.23 8.86
C GLN A 41 2.32 -2.85 9.06
N ARG A 42 3.12 -2.85 7.99
CA ARG A 42 4.51 -2.41 8.00
C ARG A 42 4.64 -0.91 8.23
N LEU A 43 3.76 -0.11 7.63
CA LEU A 43 3.70 1.34 7.88
C LEU A 43 3.31 1.64 9.34
N MET A 44 2.35 0.90 9.89
CA MET A 44 1.99 1.01 11.30
C MET A 44 3.18 0.67 12.21
N GLN A 45 3.91 -0.41 11.90
CA GLN A 45 5.06 -0.85 12.68
C GLN A 45 6.21 0.17 12.65
N LEU A 46 6.53 0.73 11.48
CA LEU A 46 7.54 1.79 11.34
C LEU A 46 7.14 3.06 12.09
N THR A 47 5.85 3.40 12.09
CA THR A 47 5.34 4.57 12.81
C THR A 47 5.46 4.37 14.33
N ASP A 48 5.17 3.17 14.83
CA ASP A 48 5.30 2.83 16.25
C ASP A 48 6.77 2.84 16.69
N GLU A 49 7.67 2.27 15.88
CA GLU A 49 9.12 2.35 16.13
C GLU A 49 9.62 3.79 16.14
N ALA A 50 9.19 4.62 15.19
CA ALA A 50 9.54 6.04 15.15
C ALA A 50 9.05 6.79 16.40
N LYS A 51 7.85 6.48 16.88
CA LYS A 51 7.31 7.04 18.13
C LYS A 51 8.17 6.64 19.34
N LYS A 52 8.53 5.37 19.43
CA LYS A 52 9.36 4.83 20.52
C LYS A 52 10.78 5.40 20.50
N MET A 53 11.37 5.60 19.32
CA MET A 53 12.66 6.27 19.19
C MET A 53 12.60 7.72 19.66
N ARG A 54 11.53 8.44 19.30
CA ARG A 54 11.33 9.83 19.72
C ARG A 54 11.19 9.96 21.24
N GLU A 55 10.48 9.05 21.87
CA GLU A 55 10.31 9.02 23.33
C GLU A 55 11.64 8.72 24.07
N ARG A 56 12.47 7.84 23.50
CA ARG A 56 13.82 7.59 24.02
C ARG A 56 14.74 8.78 23.86
N ILE A 57 14.68 9.48 22.71
CA ILE A 57 15.45 10.70 22.50
C ILE A 57 15.02 11.75 23.51
N GLN A 58 13.71 11.94 23.73
CA GLN A 58 13.19 12.88 24.73
C GLN A 58 13.72 12.55 26.14
N THR A 59 13.68 11.27 26.52
CA THR A 59 14.20 10.82 27.82
C THR A 59 15.71 11.05 27.94
N LEU A 60 16.46 10.82 26.86
CA LEU A 60 17.90 11.08 26.83
C LEU A 60 18.20 12.58 26.86
N GLU A 61 17.40 13.42 26.19
CA GLU A 61 17.50 14.88 26.28
C GLU A 61 17.21 15.35 27.70
N ASP A 62 16.18 14.83 28.36
CA ASP A 62 15.83 15.19 29.74
C ASP A 62 16.94 14.77 30.73
N ILE A 63 17.55 13.59 30.54
CA ILE A 63 18.69 13.14 31.35
C ILE A 63 19.93 14.00 31.06
N LEU A 64 20.21 14.28 29.78
CA LEU A 64 21.37 15.09 29.38
C LEU A 64 21.24 16.55 29.85
N ASP A 65 20.03 17.11 29.84
CA ASP A 65 19.74 18.43 30.43
C ASP A 65 19.86 18.41 31.96
N ALA A 66 19.46 17.32 32.62
CA ALA A 66 19.63 17.16 34.07
C ALA A 66 21.10 16.98 34.49
N GLU A 67 21.90 16.31 33.66
CA GLU A 67 23.30 15.97 33.96
C GLU A 67 24.29 17.04 33.47
N HIS A 68 23.99 17.75 32.39
CA HIS A 68 24.84 18.80 31.80
C HIS A 68 24.05 20.03 31.30
N PRO A 69 23.47 20.88 32.17
CA PRO A 69 22.55 21.96 31.79
C PRO A 69 23.06 23.05 30.80
N ASN A 70 24.32 23.00 30.36
CA ASN A 70 24.95 23.99 29.47
C ASN A 70 25.33 23.45 28.08
N TRP A 71 24.98 22.20 27.72
CA TRP A 71 25.41 21.58 26.46
C TRP A 71 24.77 22.20 25.19
N ARG A 72 23.62 22.87 25.33
CA ARG A 72 22.91 23.54 24.21
C ARG A 72 23.43 24.94 23.85
N ASN A 73 24.28 25.54 24.68
CA ASN A 73 24.79 26.92 24.50
C ASN A 73 26.24 26.99 23.98
N GLY A 74 26.80 25.86 23.52
CA GLY A 74 28.15 25.76 22.96
C GLY A 74 28.19 25.98 21.45
#